data_AF-X8E4Z3-F1
#
_entry.id   AF-X8E4Z3-F1
#
_cell.length_a   1.000
_cell.length_b   1.000
_cell.length_c   1.000
_cell.angle_alpha   90.00
_cell.angle_beta   90.00
_cell.angle_gamma   90.00
#
_symmetry.space_group_name_H-M   'P 1'
#
loop_
_entity.id
_entity.type
_entity.pdbx_description
1 polymer ?
#
loop_
_entity_poly.entity_id
_entity_poly.type
_entity_poly.pdbx_seq_one_letter_code
_entity_poly.pdbx_strand_id
1 'polypeptide(L)'
;MFDDPFRFDVGRDPNKHLAFGYGVHFCLGAALARMEVSSFFTELLPRLKSVELAGDPQLIATTFVGGSNTCQSATRSSELPA
;
A
#
# COMPACT_ATOMS: atom_id res chain seq x y z
N MET A 1 -0.87 12.90 -16.18
CA MET A 1 0.59 12.77 -16.25
C MET A 1 1.15 13.03 -14.86
N PHE A 2 2.23 12.33 -14.48
CA PHE A 2 2.84 12.44 -13.16
C PHE A 2 4.26 12.96 -13.30
N ASP A 3 4.67 13.83 -12.37
CA ASP A 3 6.06 14.22 -12.22
C ASP A 3 6.79 13.14 -11.44
N ASP A 4 7.94 12.69 -11.97
CA ASP A 4 8.75 11.58 -11.44
C ASP A 4 7.93 10.30 -11.13
N PRO A 5 7.36 9.64 -12.15
CA PRO A 5 6.39 8.55 -11.95
C PRO A 5 6.94 7.32 -11.23
N PHE A 6 8.27 7.12 -11.23
CA PHE A 6 8.92 5.95 -10.62
C PHE A 6 9.28 6.16 -9.14
N ARG A 7 9.20 7.39 -8.64
CA ARG A 7 9.36 7.69 -7.22
C ARG A 7 8.05 7.47 -6.48
N PHE A 8 8.13 6.74 -5.36
CA PHE A 8 7.03 6.62 -4.42
C PHE A 8 6.97 7.89 -3.54
N ASP A 9 5.82 8.57 -3.57
CA ASP A 9 5.57 9.78 -2.80
C ASP A 9 4.16 9.73 -2.20
N VAL A 10 4.08 9.65 -0.87
CA VAL A 10 2.82 9.58 -0.12
C VAL A 10 2.06 10.91 -0.16
N GLY A 11 2.78 12.04 -0.27
CA GLY A 11 2.21 13.39 -0.30
C GLY A 11 1.88 13.91 -1.70
N ARG A 12 1.95 13.05 -2.73
CA ARG A 12 1.71 13.45 -4.12
C ARG A 12 0.30 14.03 -4.29
N ASP A 13 0.25 15.29 -4.70
CA ASP A 13 -0.96 16.00 -5.09
C ASP A 13 -0.66 16.91 -6.30
N PRO A 14 -1.36 16.79 -7.44
CA PRO A 14 -2.50 15.90 -7.72
C PRO A 14 -2.09 14.45 -8.03
N ASN A 15 -2.83 13.48 -7.49
CA ASN A 15 -2.61 12.03 -7.73
C ASN A 15 -3.69 11.41 -8.65
N LYS A 16 -3.53 11.60 -9.97
CA LYS A 16 -4.50 11.16 -11.00
C LYS A 16 -4.28 9.70 -11.46
N HIS A 17 -4.17 8.77 -10.52
CA HIS A 17 -3.93 7.35 -10.84
C HIS A 17 -5.21 6.64 -11.34
N LEU A 18 -5.03 5.64 -12.20
CA LEU A 18 -6.13 4.87 -12.80
C LEU A 18 -6.35 3.50 -12.14
N ALA A 19 -5.78 3.27 -10.95
CA ALA A 19 -5.89 1.98 -10.25
C ALA A 19 -7.34 1.58 -9.94
N PHE A 20 -8.25 2.54 -9.79
CA PHE A 20 -9.69 2.32 -9.58
C PHE A 20 -10.51 2.40 -10.88
N GLY A 21 -9.86 2.45 -12.04
CA GLY A 21 -10.52 2.68 -13.32
C GLY A 21 -11.06 4.10 -13.50
N TYR A 22 -11.84 4.31 -14.56
CA TYR A 22 -12.46 5.59 -14.92
C TYR A 22 -13.78 5.35 -15.67
N GLY A 23 -14.69 6.31 -15.64
CA GLY A 23 -15.97 6.26 -16.38
C GLY A 23 -17.03 5.38 -15.71
N VAL A 24 -17.89 4.76 -16.51
CA VAL A 24 -19.07 4.01 -16.03
C VAL A 24 -18.73 2.76 -15.21
N HIS A 25 -17.51 2.24 -15.34
CA HIS A 25 -16.98 1.12 -14.57
C HIS A 25 -15.99 1.57 -13.50
N PHE A 26 -16.09 2.81 -13.03
CA PHE A 26 -15.29 3.26 -11.90
C PHE A 26 -15.52 2.36 -10.69
N CYS A 27 -14.44 2.01 -9.99
CA CYS A 27 -14.48 1.07 -8.87
C CYS A 27 -15.45 1.55 -7.80
N LEU A 28 -16.55 0.80 -7.65
CA LEU A 28 -17.55 1.05 -6.62
C LEU A 28 -16.95 1.02 -5.21
N GLY A 29 -15.93 0.18 -4.99
CA GLY A 29 -15.23 0.03 -3.72
C GLY A 29 -14.13 1.07 -3.46
N ALA A 30 -13.91 2.06 -4.33
CA ALA A 30 -12.77 2.98 -4.18
C ALA A 30 -12.78 3.76 -2.84
N ALA A 31 -13.96 4.12 -2.33
CA ALA A 31 -14.08 4.78 -1.03
C ALA A 31 -13.76 3.83 0.14
N LEU A 32 -14.26 2.58 0.07
CA LEU A 32 -14.02 1.57 1.09
C LEU A 32 -12.54 1.19 1.15
N ALA A 33 -11.91 0.92 0.01
CA ALA A 33 -10.49 0.56 -0.06
C ALA A 33 -9.60 1.67 0.54
N ARG A 34 -9.92 2.95 0.31
CA ARG A 34 -9.18 4.06 0.92
C ARG A 34 -9.37 4.11 2.44
N MET A 35 -10.59 3.87 2.92
CA MET A 35 -10.88 3.82 4.36
C MET A 35 -10.12 2.68 5.02
N GLU A 36 -10.12 1.49 4.43
CA GLU A 36 -9.41 0.31 4.93
C GLU A 36 -7.90 0.57 5.01
N VAL A 37 -7.30 1.08 3.93
CA VAL A 37 -5.86 1.41 3.90
C VAL A 37 -5.51 2.47 4.94
N SER A 38 -6.34 3.52 5.06
CA SER A 38 -6.12 4.55 6.08
C SER A 38 -6.22 3.98 7.49
N SER A 39 -7.25 3.18 7.78
CA SER A 39 -7.43 2.56 9.11
C SER A 39 -6.28 1.61 9.43
N PHE A 40 -5.83 0.83 8.45
CA PHE A 40 -4.72 -0.10 8.61
C PHE A 40 -3.43 0.63 9.00
N PHE A 41 -3.04 1.67 8.26
CA PHE A 41 -1.80 2.40 8.56
C PHE A 41 -1.90 3.24 9.84
N THR A 42 -3.07 3.81 10.16
CA THR A 42 -3.28 4.53 11.42
C THR A 42 -3.01 3.66 12.64
N GLU A 43 -3.44 2.39 12.62
CA GLU A 43 -3.22 1.46 13.73
C GLU A 43 -1.84 0.80 13.71
N LEU A 44 -1.31 0.54 12.52
CA LEU A 44 -0.05 -0.18 12.34
C LEU A 44 1.16 0.70 12.70
N LEU A 45 1.22 1.93 12.17
CA LEU A 45 2.40 2.78 12.27
C LEU A 45 2.81 3.11 13.73
N PRO A 46 1.89 3.41 14.67
CA PRO A 46 2.27 3.68 16.06
C PRO A 46 2.92 2.50 16.79
N ARG A 47 2.72 1.27 16.29
CA ARG A 47 3.22 0.03 16.92
C ARG A 47 4.56 -0.43 16.31
N LEU A 48 5.00 0.21 15.23
CA LEU A 48 6.21 -0.14 14.49
C LEU A 48 7.34 0.83 14.80
N LYS A 49 8.49 0.31 15.26
CA LYS A 49 9.75 1.07 15.34
C LYS A 49 10.48 1.07 13.99
N SER A 50 10.52 -0.07 13.33
CA SER A 50 11.14 -0.20 12.00
C SER A 50 10.56 -1.37 11.23
N VAL A 51 10.63 -1.29 9.90
CA VAL A 51 10.25 -2.35 8.96
C VAL A 51 11.38 -2.53 7.96
N GLU A 52 11.86 -3.75 7.81
CA GLU A 52 12.89 -4.15 6.85
C GLU A 52 12.40 -5.35 6.06
N LEU A 53 12.90 -5.52 4.84
CA LEU A 53 12.62 -6.73 4.05
C LEU A 53 13.42 -7.89 4.63
N ALA A 54 12.73 -8.97 5.01
CA ALA A 54 13.35 -10.21 5.49
C ALA A 54 13.74 -11.16 4.34
N GLY A 55 13.46 -10.79 3.09
CA GLY A 55 13.81 -11.53 1.89
C GLY A 55 13.20 -10.90 0.64
N ASP A 56 13.51 -11.46 -0.53
CA ASP A 56 12.95 -10.99 -1.80
C ASP A 56 11.46 -11.36 -1.93
N PRO A 57 10.58 -10.40 -2.26
CA PRO A 57 9.17 -10.68 -2.43
C PRO A 57 8.92 -11.56 -3.67
N GLN A 58 8.18 -12.64 -3.50
CA GLN A 58 7.77 -13.48 -4.63
C GLN A 58 6.47 -12.94 -5.22
N LEU A 59 6.46 -12.68 -6.53
CA LEU A 59 5.28 -12.17 -7.22
C LEU A 59 4.30 -13.30 -7.54
N ILE A 60 3.01 -12.95 -7.57
CA ILE A 60 1.97 -13.87 -8.03
C ILE A 60 2.06 -13.97 -9.56
N ALA A 61 2.00 -15.20 -10.10
CA ALA A 61 1.99 -15.44 -11.54
C ALA A 61 0.60 -15.13 -12.15
N THR A 62 0.30 -13.85 -12.35
CA THR A 62 -0.95 -13.36 -12.94
C THR A 62 -0.70 -12.11 -13.78
N THR A 63 -1.48 -11.95 -14.85
CA THR A 63 -1.39 -10.81 -15.77
C THR A 63 -2.36 -9.68 -15.38
N PHE A 64 -3.40 -9.99 -14.60
CA PHE A 64 -4.48 -9.05 -14.30
C PHE A 64 -4.33 -8.37 -12.94
N VAL A 65 -3.88 -9.10 -11.92
CA VAL A 65 -3.80 -8.60 -10.55
C VAL A 65 -2.33 -8.48 -10.15
N GLY A 66 -1.83 -7.26 -9.92
CA GLY A 66 -0.51 -7.09 -9.33
C GLY A 66 -0.53 -7.52 -7.85
N GLY A 67 0.37 -8.40 -7.46
CA GLY A 67 0.48 -8.84 -6.07
C GLY A 67 1.75 -9.62 -5.79
N SER A 68 2.08 -9.73 -4.50
CA SER A 68 3.13 -10.61 -3.98
C SER A 68 2.52 -11.79 -3.25
N ASN A 69 2.94 -13.02 -3.59
CA ASN A 69 2.64 -14.23 -2.84
C ASN A 69 3.28 -14.20 -1.44
N THR A 70 4.44 -13.54 -1.31
CA THR A 70 5.15 -13.40 -0.04
C THR A 70 5.52 -11.95 0.21
N CYS A 71 5.19 -11.46 1.40
CA CYS A 71 5.73 -10.24 1.96
C CYS A 71 6.37 -10.61 3.28
N GLN A 72 7.67 -10.94 3.25
CA GLN A 72 8.43 -11.23 4.45
C GLN A 72 9.02 -9.92 4.97
N SER A 73 8.38 -9.32 5.97
CA SER A 73 8.88 -8.12 6.65
C SER A 73 9.44 -8.48 8.03
N ALA A 74 10.68 -8.10 8.30
CA ALA A 74 11.20 -8.04 9.66
C ALA A 74 10.70 -6.73 10.29
N THR A 75 9.83 -6.83 11.30
CA THR A 75 9.29 -5.66 11.99
C THR A 75 9.82 -5.61 13.42
N ARG A 76 10.43 -4.48 13.81
CA ARG A 76 10.74 -4.22 15.22
C ARG A 76 9.54 -3.52 15.84
N SER A 77 8.85 -4.17 16.77
CA SER A 77 7.74 -3.54 17.48
C SER A 77 8.28 -2.50 18.48
N SER A 78 7.54 -1.43 18.67
CA SER A 78 7.68 -0.63 19.88
C SER A 78 7.11 -1.46 21.03
N GLU A 79 7.92 -1.78 22.04
CA GLU A 79 7.41 -2.33 23.29
C GLU A 79 6.22 -1.50 23.76
N LEU A 80 5.09 -2.16 24.00
CA LEU A 80 3.96 -1.55 24.68
C LEU A 80 4.47 -1.04 26.05
N PRO A 81 4.21 0.22 26.45
CA PRO A 81 4.12 0.47 27.87
C PRO A 81 2.98 -0.42 28.41
N ALA A 82 3.29 -1.21 29.43
CA ALA A 82 2.32 -1.99 30.19
C ALA A 82 1.18 -1.11 30.74
#